data_AF-A0A925E458-F1
#
_entry.id   AF-A0A925E458-F1
#
_cell.length_a   1.000
_cell.length_b   1.000
_cell.length_c   1.000
_cell.angle_alpha   90.00
_cell.angle_beta   90.00
_cell.angle_gamma   90.00
#
_symmetry.space_group_name_H-M   'P 1'
#
loop_
_entity.id
_entity.type
_entity.pdbx_description
1 polymer ?
#
loop_
_entity_poly.entity_id
_entity_poly.type
_entity_poly.pdbx_seq_one_letter_code
_entity_poly.pdbx_strand_id
1 'polypeptide(L)' 'MDEKQFDVISLGRLGIDLYANEIGAELANVKSFNVYAGGCPTNVAVGTRRLG' A
#
# COMPACT_ATOMS: atom_id res chain seq x y z
N MET A 1 -8.91 -33.43 -2.18
CA MET A 1 -9.20 -32.01 -2.47
C MET A 1 -7.90 -31.29 -2.24
N ASP A 2 -7.35 -30.65 -3.28
CA ASP A 2 -6.12 -29.88 -3.13
C ASP A 2 -6.30 -28.85 -2.02
N GLU A 3 -5.37 -28.85 -1.07
CA GLU A 3 -5.34 -27.88 0.01
C GLU A 3 -5.19 -26.49 -0.62
N LYS A 4 -6.17 -25.61 -0.39
CA LYS A 4 -6.09 -24.25 -0.93
C LYS A 4 -4.97 -23.50 -0.21
N GLN A 5 -3.87 -23.30 -0.92
CA GLN A 5 -2.66 -22.66 -0.38
C GLN A 5 -2.86 -21.19 0.02
N PHE A 6 -3.85 -20.49 -0.54
CA PHE A 6 -4.10 -19.06 -0.29
C PHE A 6 -5.58 -18.79 -0.04
N ASP A 7 -5.87 -18.00 1.00
CA ASP A 7 -7.22 -17.52 1.30
C ASP A 7 -7.65 -16.38 0.36
N VAL A 8 -6.71 -15.53 -0.03
CA VAL A 8 -6.95 -14.37 -0.90
C VAL A 8 -5.83 -14.21 -1.92
N ILE A 9 -6.22 -14.04 -3.18
CA ILE A 9 -5.34 -13.58 -4.27
C ILE A 9 -5.85 -12.21 -4.71
N SER A 10 -5.01 -11.19 -4.61
CA SER A 10 -5.30 -9.85 -5.13
C SER A 10 -4.47 -9.61 -6.39
N LEU A 11 -5.09 -9.00 -7.40
CA LEU A 11 -4.44 -8.75 -8.69
C LEU A 11 -4.56 -7.26 -9.05
N GLY A 12 -3.43 -6.68 -9.45
CA GLY A 12 -3.37 -5.37 -10.08
C GLY A 12 -2.02 -4.70 -9.79
N ARG A 13 -1.98 -3.37 -9.86
CA ARG A 13 -0.74 -2.60 -9.75
C ARG A 13 -0.28 -2.44 -8.30
N LEU A 14 1.02 -2.63 -8.10
CA LEU A 14 1.77 -2.14 -6.95
C LEU A 14 2.39 -0.78 -7.27
N GLY A 15 2.29 0.15 -6.32
CA GLY A 15 2.90 1.47 -6.40
C GLY A 15 3.61 1.85 -5.12
N ILE A 16 4.21 3.03 -5.13
CA ILE A 16 4.78 3.68 -3.96
C ILE A 16 3.94 4.92 -3.66
N ASP A 17 3.47 5.02 -2.43
CA ASP A 17 2.85 6.23 -1.93
C ASP A 17 3.93 7.08 -1.24
N LEU A 18 4.11 8.31 -1.72
CA LEU A 18 4.97 9.31 -1.11
C LEU A 18 4.10 10.28 -0.33
N TYR A 19 4.13 10.20 1.00
CA TYR A 19 3.39 11.12 1.85
C TYR A 19 4.30 12.26 2.30
N ALA A 20 3.90 13.49 2.00
CA ALA A 20 4.60 14.69 2.43
C ALA A 20 4.60 14.79 3.97
N ASN A 21 5.76 15.14 4.54
CA ASN A 21 5.88 15.33 5.99
C ASN A 21 5.31 16.67 6.45
N GLU A 22 5.31 17.68 5.59
CA GLU A 22 4.79 19.01 5.89
C GLU A 22 3.28 19.11 5.56
N ILE A 23 2.42 18.86 6.54
CA ILE A 23 0.95 18.89 6.38
C ILE A 23 0.49 20.31 6.01
N GLY A 24 -0.32 20.41 4.94
CA GLY A 24 -0.92 21.66 4.49
C GLY A 24 0.02 22.56 3.68
N ALA A 25 1.29 22.17 3.49
CA ALA A 25 2.19 22.88 2.59
C ALA A 25 1.80 22.61 1.12
N GLU A 26 2.06 23.60 0.26
CA GLU A 26 2.05 23.36 -1.18
C GLU A 26 3.12 22.32 -1.54
N LEU A 27 2.83 21.47 -2.53
CA LEU A 27 3.73 20.37 -2.91
C LEU A 27 5.15 20.85 -3.26
N ALA A 28 5.29 22.03 -3.88
CA ALA A 28 6.57 22.62 -4.22
C ALA A 28 7.45 22.98 -3.00
N ASN A 29 6.83 23.12 -1.81
CA ASN A 29 7.50 23.46 -0.56
C ASN A 29 7.75 22.24 0.34
N VAL A 30 7.34 21.04 -0.08
CA VAL A 30 7.59 19.80 0.66
C VAL A 30 9.08 19.48 0.62
N LYS A 31 9.67 19.23 1.79
CA LYS A 31 11.12 19.02 1.94
C LYS A 31 11.46 17.54 2.06
N SER A 32 10.51 16.73 2.50
CA SER A 32 10.73 15.31 2.72
C SER A 32 9.44 14.50 2.60
N PHE A 33 9.61 13.22 2.24
CA PHE A 33 8.51 12.27 2.10
C PHE A 33 8.79 11.01 2.89
N ASN A 34 7.76 10.48 3.54
CA ASN A 34 7.75 9.10 3.99
C ASN A 34 7.29 8.19 2.85
N VAL A 35 7.95 7.04 2.72
CA VAL A 35 7.75 6.08 1.62
C VAL A 35 6.97 4.88 2.12
N TYR A 36 5.86 4.56 1.45
CA TYR A 36 5.06 3.38 1.75
C TYR A 36 4.71 2.59 0.50
N ALA A 37 4.47 1.29 0.66
CA ALA A 37 3.83 0.50 -0.38
C ALA A 37 2.37 0.96 -0.56
N GLY A 38 1.95 1.12 -1.80
CA GLY A 38 0.61 1.58 -2.16
C GLY A 38 0.00 0.79 -3.30
N GLY A 39 -1.21 1.19 -3.68
CA GLY A 39 -2.04 0.50 -4.66
C GLY A 39 -3.14 -0.33 -4.00
N CYS A 40 -4.37 -0.22 -4.51
CA CYS A 40 -5.55 -0.91 -3.99
C CYS A 40 -5.35 -2.43 -3.78
N PRO A 41 -4.93 -3.21 -4.81
CA PRO A 41 -4.75 -4.66 -4.63
C PRO A 41 -3.65 -4.99 -3.60
N THR A 42 -2.54 -4.23 -3.62
CA THR A 42 -1.46 -4.38 -2.64
C THR A 42 -1.93 -4.12 -1.21
N ASN A 43 -2.70 -3.06 -1.00
CA ASN A 43 -3.25 -2.70 0.31
C ASN A 43 -4.23 -3.76 0.81
N VAL A 44 -5.07 -4.33 -0.08
CA VAL A 44 -5.95 -5.45 0.28
C VAL A 44 -5.13 -6.67 0.69
N ALA A 45 -4.12 -7.08 -0.09
CA ALA A 45 -3.27 -8.23 0.24
C ALA A 45 -2.55 -8.08 1.60
N VAL A 46 -1.98 -6.90 1.85
CA VAL A 46 -1.27 -6.60 3.10
C VAL A 46 -2.26 -6.52 4.26
N GLY A 47 -3.41 -5.88 4.05
CA GLY A 47 -4.48 -5.75 5.06
C GLY A 47 -5.03 -7.11 5.47
N THR A 48 -5.39 -7.97 4.52
CA THR A 48 -5.90 -9.31 4.81
C THR A 48 -4.84 -10.15 5.51
N ARG A 49 -3.57 -10.12 5.07
CA ARG A 49 -2.50 -10.87 5.73
C ARG A 49 -2.32 -10.52 7.22
N ARG A 50 -2.60 -9.26 7.60
CA ARG A 50 -2.52 -8.78 8.99
C ARG A 50 -3.68 -9.27 9.87
N LEU A 51 -4.80 -9.67 9.29
CA LEU A 51 -5.98 -10.15 10.01
C LEU A 51 -5.98 -11.67 10.24
N GLY A 52 -5.12 -12.40 9.53
CA GLY A 52 -5.17 -13.87 9.47
C GLY A 52 -6.20 -14.36 8.48
#